data_AF-A0A815H6W2-F1
#
_entry.id   AF-A0A815H6W2-F1
#
_cell.length_a   1.000
_cell.length_b   1.000
_cell.length_c   1.000
_cell.angle_alpha   90.00
_cell.angle_beta   90.00
_cell.angle_gamma   90.00
#
_symmetry.space_group_name_H-M   'P 1'
#
loop_
_entity.id
_entity.type
_entity.pdbx_description
1 polymer ?
#
loop_
_entity_poly.entity_id
_entity_poly.type
_entity_poly.pdbx_seq_one_letter_code
_entity_poly.pdbx_strand_id
1 'polypeptide(L)'
;MVNEDSNEILITHNNNNNNLEQSQSLKWKIFHGIYSMLGGICLICGSCMYFADIIRYSSMALTAGGWFLTVGSFFLLLADFQQWWYDRIDCCFNKKSQNSLQHSQSIKQNRLKNRKNAINSFLAACGSACYVIGSILLIPDFEKYANVGNKFITIGSAIIFISASWKIYRNGSINTKDPSDRHFHLINIINDIPTLCTDICIIIWWRKKNTEKIKRTTKSNTNIST
;
A
#
# COMPACT_ATOMS: atom_id res chain seq x y z
N MET A 1 -47.91 -7.74 -36.62
CA MET A 1 -47.31 -6.46 -36.21
C MET A 1 -46.61 -6.72 -34.89
N VAL A 2 -45.29 -6.83 -34.91
CA VAL A 2 -44.46 -7.09 -33.73
C VAL A 2 -44.10 -5.73 -33.14
N ASN A 3 -44.32 -5.56 -31.83
CA ASN A 3 -44.19 -4.31 -31.10
C ASN A 3 -42.72 -3.85 -31.05
N GLU A 4 -42.33 -2.93 -31.94
CA GLU A 4 -40.97 -2.33 -31.93
C GLU A 4 -40.70 -1.53 -30.66
N ASP A 5 -41.74 -0.95 -30.03
CA ASP A 5 -41.63 -0.15 -28.80
C ASP A 5 -41.11 -0.93 -27.58
N SER A 6 -41.25 -2.26 -27.57
CA SER A 6 -40.78 -3.09 -26.44
C SER A 6 -39.26 -3.36 -26.49
N ASN A 7 -38.64 -3.27 -27.67
CA ASN A 7 -37.20 -3.46 -27.83
C ASN A 7 -36.42 -2.18 -27.50
N GLU A 8 -36.99 -1.00 -27.75
CA GLU A 8 -36.29 0.27 -27.51
C GLU A 8 -36.15 0.60 -26.01
N ILE A 9 -37.16 0.26 -25.20
CA ILE A 9 -37.14 0.41 -23.73
C ILE A 9 -36.12 -0.55 -23.09
N LEU A 10 -35.94 -1.74 -23.68
CA LEU A 10 -34.97 -2.72 -23.17
C LEU A 10 -33.52 -2.31 -23.46
N ILE A 11 -33.27 -1.57 -24.54
CA ILE A 11 -31.95 -1.07 -24.93
C ILE A 11 -31.52 0.13 -24.08
N THR A 12 -32.44 1.05 -23.76
CA THR A 12 -32.12 2.22 -22.92
C THR A 12 -31.84 1.84 -21.46
N HIS A 13 -32.49 0.80 -20.93
CA HIS A 13 -32.21 0.33 -19.58
C HIS A 13 -30.88 -0.44 -19.45
N ASN A 14 -30.35 -0.97 -20.56
CA ASN A 14 -29.11 -1.76 -20.55
C ASN A 14 -27.84 -0.88 -20.57
N ASN A 15 -27.92 0.34 -21.11
CA ASN A 15 -26.77 1.25 -21.19
C ASN A 15 -26.44 1.96 -19.86
N ASN A 16 -27.37 2.04 -18.91
CA ASN A 16 -27.12 2.67 -17.61
C ASN A 16 -26.46 1.74 -16.56
N ASN A 17 -26.35 0.44 -16.82
CA ASN A 17 -25.82 -0.53 -15.86
C ASN A 17 -24.31 -0.78 -15.98
N ASN A 18 -23.64 -0.28 -17.03
CA ASN A 18 -22.23 -0.56 -17.27
C ASN A 18 -21.26 0.39 -16.53
N ASN A 19 -21.78 1.42 -15.85
CA ASN A 19 -20.95 2.44 -15.16
C ASN A 19 -21.06 2.41 -13.62
N LEU A 20 -21.59 1.33 -13.04
CA LEU A 20 -21.60 1.12 -11.59
C LEU A 20 -20.23 0.66 -11.05
N GLU A 21 -19.12 1.06 -11.67
CA GLU A 21 -17.89 1.24 -10.89
C GLU A 21 -18.21 2.33 -9.87
N GLN A 22 -18.31 1.93 -8.61
CA GLN A 22 -18.61 2.84 -7.52
C GLN A 22 -17.49 3.87 -7.45
N SER A 23 -17.70 4.99 -8.15
CA SER A 23 -16.72 6.05 -8.24
C SER A 23 -16.52 6.58 -6.83
N GLN A 24 -15.33 6.34 -6.29
CA GLN A 24 -14.95 6.85 -4.98
C GLN A 24 -15.24 8.36 -4.94
N SER A 25 -15.94 8.81 -3.90
CA SER A 25 -16.26 10.23 -3.77
C SER A 25 -14.98 11.07 -3.78
N LEU A 26 -15.02 12.25 -4.42
CA LEU A 26 -13.88 13.16 -4.48
C LEU A 26 -13.36 13.49 -3.08
N LYS A 27 -14.26 13.66 -2.11
CA LYS A 27 -13.93 13.89 -0.70
C LYS A 27 -13.06 12.76 -0.14
N TRP A 28 -13.45 11.51 -0.36
CA TRP A 28 -12.69 10.35 0.08
C TRP A 28 -11.28 10.33 -0.52
N LYS A 29 -11.16 10.58 -1.84
CA LYS A 29 -9.86 10.60 -2.54
C LYS A 29 -8.93 11.66 -1.97
N ILE A 30 -9.45 12.85 -1.66
CA ILE A 30 -8.68 13.94 -1.06
C ILE A 30 -8.19 13.56 0.34
N PHE A 31 -9.08 13.08 1.21
CA PHE A 31 -8.68 12.68 2.57
C PHE A 31 -7.64 11.55 2.57
N HIS A 32 -7.88 10.50 1.78
CA HIS A 32 -6.95 9.39 1.64
C HIS A 32 -5.59 9.88 1.10
N GLY A 33 -5.59 10.72 0.06
CA GLY A 33 -4.38 11.30 -0.52
C GLY A 33 -3.58 12.14 0.48
N ILE A 34 -4.25 12.95 1.31
CA ILE A 34 -3.58 13.75 2.35
C ILE A 34 -2.88 12.86 3.38
N TYR A 35 -3.54 11.80 3.88
CA TYR A 35 -2.91 10.89 4.83
C TYR A 35 -1.73 10.14 4.22
N SER A 36 -1.85 9.67 2.99
CA SER A 36 -0.75 9.03 2.26
C SER A 36 0.43 9.98 2.07
N MET A 37 0.17 11.24 1.71
CA MET A 37 1.21 12.25 1.50
C MET A 37 1.92 12.64 2.81
N LEU A 38 1.16 12.95 3.87
CA LEU A 38 1.72 13.26 5.19
C LEU A 38 2.54 12.08 5.73
N GLY A 39 2.00 10.86 5.61
CA GLY A 39 2.69 9.64 6.01
C GLY A 39 4.03 9.47 5.30
N GLY A 40 4.02 9.58 3.96
CA GLY A 40 5.22 9.47 3.13
C GLY A 40 6.27 10.54 3.44
N ILE A 41 5.89 11.81 3.55
CA ILE A 41 6.81 12.91 3.88
C ILE A 41 7.45 12.69 5.25
N CYS A 42 6.65 12.38 6.28
CA CYS A 42 7.16 12.12 7.62
C CYS A 42 8.11 10.91 7.65
N LEU A 43 7.82 9.83 6.92
CA LEU A 43 8.73 8.68 6.82
C LEU A 43 10.06 9.04 6.16
N ILE A 44 10.04 9.83 5.08
CA ILE A 44 11.27 10.29 4.41
C ILE A 44 12.08 11.16 5.37
N CYS A 45 11.47 12.16 6.01
CA CYS A 45 12.12 13.01 6.99
C CYS A 45 12.71 12.21 8.16
N GLY A 46 11.93 11.30 8.74
CA GLY A 46 12.38 10.43 9.83
C GLY A 46 13.54 9.54 9.42
N SER A 47 13.47 8.92 8.23
CA SER A 47 14.54 8.07 7.70
C SER A 47 15.84 8.85 7.48
N CYS A 48 15.76 10.09 6.97
CA CYS A 48 16.91 10.95 6.79
C CYS A 48 17.62 11.25 8.13
N MET A 49 16.87 11.46 9.21
CA MET A 49 17.45 11.73 10.53
C MET A 49 18.27 10.56 11.10
N TYR A 50 18.08 9.33 10.59
CA TYR A 50 18.89 8.17 10.96
C TYR A 50 20.21 8.04 10.17
N PHE A 51 20.57 9.02 9.33
CA PHE A 51 21.89 9.07 8.70
C PHE A 51 22.98 9.37 9.74
N ALA A 52 24.09 8.63 9.65
CA ALA A 52 25.17 8.70 10.63
C ALA A 52 25.77 10.12 10.75
N ASP A 53 25.85 10.85 9.64
CA ASP A 53 26.39 12.22 9.63
C ASP A 53 25.47 13.20 10.36
N ILE A 54 24.14 13.01 10.28
CA ILE A 54 23.16 13.85 10.98
C ILE A 54 23.17 13.55 12.48
N ILE A 55 23.18 12.27 12.85
CA ILE A 55 23.24 11.85 14.27
C ILE A 55 24.51 12.39 14.95
N ARG A 56 25.64 12.43 14.24
CA ARG A 56 26.89 13.01 14.76
C ARG A 56 26.77 14.50 15.06
N TYR A 57 25.96 15.22 14.29
CA TYR A 57 25.80 16.67 14.44
C TYR A 57 24.78 17.04 15.53
N SER A 58 23.74 16.22 15.73
CA SER A 58 22.69 16.50 16.72
C SER A 58 22.17 15.23 17.37
N SER A 59 22.34 15.13 18.69
CA SER A 59 21.76 14.05 19.51
C SER A 59 20.23 14.03 19.46
N MET A 60 19.59 15.19 19.24
CA MET A 60 18.13 15.31 19.09
C MET A 60 17.61 14.68 17.79
N ALA A 61 18.47 14.51 16.78
CA ALA A 61 18.06 13.95 15.49
C ALA A 61 17.53 12.52 15.64
N LEU A 62 18.11 11.72 16.54
CA LEU A 62 17.66 10.34 16.76
C LEU A 62 16.24 10.29 17.32
N THR A 63 15.96 11.10 18.34
CA THR A 63 14.63 11.20 18.96
C THR A 63 13.60 11.75 17.99
N ALA A 64 13.93 12.84 17.29
CA ALA A 64 13.05 13.42 16.28
C ALA A 64 12.78 12.42 15.14
N GLY A 65 13.80 11.68 14.69
CA GLY A 65 13.68 10.65 13.68
C GLY A 65 12.70 9.55 14.07
N GLY A 66 12.81 9.03 15.30
CA GLY A 66 11.87 8.04 15.84
C GLY A 66 10.42 8.53 15.88
N TRP A 67 10.20 9.78 16.29
CA TRP A 67 8.87 10.40 16.27
C TRP A 67 8.33 10.61 14.86
N PHE A 68 9.14 11.10 13.92
CA PHE A 68 8.73 11.25 12.52
C PHE A 68 8.38 9.91 11.87
N LEU A 69 9.14 8.85 12.14
CA LEU A 69 8.81 7.50 11.67
C LEU A 69 7.48 7.01 12.27
N THR A 70 7.26 7.23 13.56
CA THR A 70 6.03 6.82 14.26
C THR A 70 4.80 7.55 13.72
N VAL A 71 4.86 8.88 13.63
CA VAL A 71 3.75 9.70 13.11
C VAL A 71 3.50 9.39 11.63
N GLY A 72 4.57 9.28 10.83
CA GLY A 72 4.46 8.97 9.41
C GLY A 72 3.82 7.61 9.13
N SER A 73 4.29 6.57 9.82
CA SER A 73 3.72 5.23 9.70
C SER A 73 2.28 5.15 10.22
N PHE A 74 1.92 5.92 11.24
CA PHE A 74 0.54 6.00 11.72
C PHE A 74 -0.41 6.57 10.66
N PHE A 75 -0.01 7.64 9.95
CA PHE A 75 -0.81 8.18 8.85
C PHE A 75 -0.93 7.22 7.67
N LEU A 76 0.13 6.48 7.33
CA LEU A 76 0.04 5.42 6.32
C LEU A 76 -0.91 4.30 6.75
N LEU A 77 -0.86 3.88 8.02
CA LEU A 77 -1.81 2.90 8.56
C LEU A 77 -3.24 3.40 8.43
N LEU A 78 -3.52 4.68 8.73
CA LEU A 78 -4.86 5.25 8.54
C LEU A 78 -5.28 5.24 7.06
N ALA A 79 -4.37 5.59 6.14
CA ALA A 79 -4.66 5.56 4.71
C ALA A 79 -4.98 4.14 4.22
N ASP A 80 -4.16 3.15 4.59
CA ASP A 80 -4.38 1.75 4.24
C ASP A 80 -5.64 1.18 4.87
N PHE A 81 -5.91 1.53 6.13
CA PHE A 81 -7.13 1.12 6.83
C PHE A 81 -8.38 1.71 6.19
N GLN A 82 -8.34 2.98 5.74
CA GLN A 82 -9.43 3.60 4.99
C GLN A 82 -9.67 2.90 3.65
N GLN A 83 -8.60 2.56 2.92
CA GLN A 83 -8.70 1.81 1.67
C GLN A 83 -9.31 0.42 1.91
N TRP A 84 -8.82 -0.32 2.91
CA TRP A 84 -9.38 -1.61 3.29
C TRP A 84 -10.85 -1.51 3.73
N TRP A 85 -11.19 -0.50 4.53
CA TRP A 85 -12.57 -0.27 4.97
C TRP A 85 -13.52 -0.02 3.81
N TYR A 86 -13.05 0.67 2.78
CA TYR A 86 -13.80 0.87 1.55
C TYR A 86 -13.98 -0.46 0.80
N ASP A 87 -12.89 -1.18 0.54
CA ASP A 87 -12.90 -2.40 -0.27
C ASP A 87 -13.65 -3.58 0.37
N ARG A 88 -13.72 -3.64 1.71
CA ARG A 88 -14.35 -4.76 2.42
C ARG A 88 -15.88 -4.78 2.33
N ILE A 89 -16.52 -3.62 2.14
CA ILE A 89 -17.99 -3.50 2.12
C ILE A 89 -18.58 -4.39 1.03
N ASP A 90 -17.91 -4.44 -0.13
CA ASP A 90 -18.29 -5.26 -1.28
C ASP A 90 -18.10 -6.77 -1.06
N CYS A 91 -17.27 -7.16 -0.10
CA CYS A 91 -16.87 -8.56 0.07
C CYS A 91 -17.79 -9.37 0.98
N CYS A 92 -18.30 -8.76 2.06
CA CYS A 92 -18.92 -9.49 3.17
C CYS A 92 -20.40 -9.19 3.39
N PHE A 93 -20.90 -8.01 3.01
CA PHE A 93 -22.18 -7.51 3.53
C PHE A 93 -23.33 -7.47 2.52
N ASN A 94 -23.11 -7.81 1.25
CA ASN A 94 -24.16 -7.70 0.24
C ASN A 94 -24.86 -9.03 -0.09
N LYS A 95 -25.49 -9.66 0.93
CA LYS A 95 -26.31 -10.88 0.74
C LYS A 95 -27.52 -10.65 -0.17
N LYS A 96 -28.12 -9.44 -0.15
CA LYS A 96 -29.28 -9.11 -1.01
C LYS A 96 -28.92 -9.13 -2.49
N SER A 97 -27.72 -8.69 -2.85
CA SER A 97 -27.21 -8.79 -4.23
C SER A 97 -26.95 -10.24 -4.65
N GLN A 98 -26.84 -11.21 -3.74
CA GLN A 98 -26.48 -12.59 -4.10
C GLN A 98 -27.65 -13.37 -4.71
N ASN A 99 -28.88 -13.07 -4.30
CA ASN A 99 -30.07 -13.84 -4.68
C ASN A 99 -30.68 -13.43 -6.03
N SER A 100 -30.41 -12.20 -6.51
CA SER A 100 -30.94 -11.70 -7.79
C SER A 100 -30.00 -11.86 -8.98
N LEU A 101 -28.80 -12.44 -8.78
CA LEU A 101 -27.66 -12.29 -9.69
C LEU A 101 -27.01 -13.61 -10.15
N GLN A 102 -27.72 -14.74 -10.05
CA GLN A 102 -27.19 -16.02 -10.54
C GLN A 102 -26.98 -16.06 -12.06
N HIS A 103 -27.47 -15.08 -12.83
CA HIS A 103 -27.55 -15.20 -14.29
C HIS A 103 -26.43 -14.54 -15.11
N SER A 104 -25.53 -13.73 -14.54
CA SER A 104 -24.51 -13.00 -15.33
C SER A 104 -23.06 -13.28 -14.91
N GLN A 105 -22.26 -13.85 -15.83
CA GLN A 105 -20.84 -14.17 -15.62
C GLN A 105 -19.99 -12.94 -15.28
N SER A 106 -20.32 -11.76 -15.82
CA SER A 106 -19.57 -10.52 -15.58
C SER A 106 -19.59 -10.09 -14.12
N ILE A 107 -20.69 -10.35 -13.40
CA ILE A 107 -20.82 -9.93 -12.00
C ILE A 107 -20.01 -10.85 -11.07
N LYS A 108 -19.91 -12.14 -11.40
CA LYS A 108 -19.04 -13.08 -10.68
C LYS A 108 -17.57 -12.65 -10.80
N GLN A 109 -17.15 -12.18 -11.97
CA GLN A 109 -15.79 -11.66 -12.18
C GLN A 109 -15.54 -10.38 -11.38
N ASN A 110 -16.48 -9.42 -11.38
CA ASN A 110 -16.37 -8.19 -10.59
C ASN A 110 -16.28 -8.47 -9.08
N ARG A 111 -17.08 -9.40 -8.55
CA ARG A 111 -16.98 -9.80 -7.13
C ARG A 111 -15.63 -10.41 -6.78
N LEU A 112 -15.08 -11.24 -7.66
CA LEU A 112 -13.75 -11.83 -7.45
C LEU A 112 -12.65 -10.76 -7.50
N LYS A 113 -12.77 -9.77 -8.39
CA LYS A 113 -11.89 -8.59 -8.45
C LYS A 113 -11.94 -7.79 -7.15
N ASN A 114 -13.13 -7.50 -6.63
CA ASN A 114 -13.30 -6.73 -5.38
C ASN A 114 -12.77 -7.51 -4.17
N ARG A 115 -12.98 -8.83 -4.11
CA ARG A 115 -12.36 -9.70 -3.08
C ARG A 115 -10.84 -9.66 -3.10
N LYS A 116 -10.24 -9.73 -4.29
CA LYS A 116 -8.78 -9.61 -4.45
C LYS A 116 -8.30 -8.22 -4.00
N ASN A 117 -9.03 -7.15 -4.31
CA ASN A 117 -8.73 -5.80 -3.82
C ASN A 117 -8.75 -5.73 -2.29
N ALA A 118 -9.83 -6.20 -1.66
CA ALA A 118 -9.97 -6.13 -0.21
C ALA A 118 -8.88 -6.92 0.53
N ILE A 119 -8.53 -8.11 0.06
CA ILE A 119 -7.44 -8.92 0.64
C ILE A 119 -6.10 -8.19 0.50
N ASN A 120 -5.84 -7.59 -0.67
CA ASN A 120 -4.61 -6.84 -0.91
C ASN A 120 -4.48 -5.60 0.00
N SER A 121 -5.56 -4.82 0.10
CA SER A 121 -5.64 -3.65 0.98
C SER A 121 -5.55 -4.03 2.46
N PHE A 122 -6.12 -5.17 2.86
CA PHE A 122 -5.94 -5.71 4.21
C PHE A 122 -4.48 -6.06 4.50
N LEU A 123 -3.81 -6.71 3.54
CA LEU A 123 -2.40 -7.07 3.65
C LEU A 123 -1.51 -5.81 3.81
N ALA A 124 -1.79 -4.75 3.04
CA ALA A 124 -1.12 -3.45 3.20
C ALA A 124 -1.33 -2.88 4.61
N ALA A 125 -2.57 -2.85 5.11
CA ALA A 125 -2.87 -2.36 6.46
C ALA A 125 -2.15 -3.16 7.56
N CYS A 126 -2.06 -4.49 7.43
CA CYS A 126 -1.27 -5.33 8.35
C CYS A 126 0.22 -4.99 8.29
N GLY A 127 0.77 -4.77 7.09
CA GLY A 127 2.15 -4.35 6.90
C GLY A 127 2.43 -3.00 7.54
N SER A 128 1.56 -2.01 7.33
CA SER A 128 1.65 -0.68 7.95
C SER A 128 1.49 -0.74 9.47
N ALA A 129 0.63 -1.60 10.02
CA ALA A 129 0.54 -1.81 11.46
C ALA A 129 1.84 -2.37 12.05
N CYS A 130 2.46 -3.35 11.39
CA CYS A 130 3.79 -3.84 11.77
C CYS A 130 4.85 -2.73 11.71
N TYR A 131 4.78 -1.88 10.69
CA TYR A 131 5.68 -0.74 10.52
C TYR A 131 5.54 0.28 11.66
N VAL A 132 4.30 0.60 12.08
CA VAL A 132 4.01 1.49 13.22
C VAL A 132 4.62 0.93 14.51
N ILE A 133 4.34 -0.34 14.83
CA ILE A 133 4.90 -1.00 16.01
C ILE A 133 6.43 -0.94 15.98
N GLY A 134 7.02 -1.25 14.83
CA GLY A 134 8.45 -1.19 14.64
C GLY A 134 9.04 0.21 14.83
N SER A 135 8.33 1.24 14.35
CA SER A 135 8.73 2.66 14.48
C SER A 135 8.69 3.15 15.93
N ILE A 136 7.65 2.76 16.68
CA ILE A 136 7.55 3.07 18.12
C ILE A 136 8.74 2.47 18.89
N LEU A 137 9.11 1.22 18.57
CA LEU A 137 10.24 0.54 19.20
C LEU A 137 11.63 1.09 18.80
N LEU A 138 11.70 2.01 17.82
CA LEU A 138 12.93 2.71 17.46
C LEU A 138 13.11 4.05 18.18
N ILE A 139 12.14 4.49 18.98
CA ILE A 139 12.30 5.66 19.86
C ILE A 139 13.41 5.33 20.88
N PRO A 140 14.35 6.25 21.17
CA PRO A 140 15.48 5.99 22.06
C PRO A 140 15.09 5.44 23.44
N ASP A 141 13.94 5.84 23.98
CA ASP A 141 13.42 5.33 25.26
C ASP A 141 13.19 3.81 25.26
N PHE A 142 13.09 3.19 24.08
CA PHE A 142 12.95 1.75 23.87
C PHE A 142 14.21 1.10 23.28
N GLU A 143 15.41 1.67 23.50
CA GLU A 143 16.68 1.18 22.91
C GLU A 143 16.90 -0.33 23.06
N LYS A 144 16.52 -0.91 24.22
CA LYS A 144 16.57 -2.36 24.49
C LYS A 144 15.81 -3.20 23.44
N TYR A 145 14.77 -2.64 22.84
CA TYR A 145 13.91 -3.28 21.85
C TYR A 145 14.20 -2.86 20.41
N ALA A 146 15.21 -2.03 20.15
CA ALA A 146 15.52 -1.52 18.82
C ALA A 146 15.76 -2.64 17.79
N ASN A 147 16.38 -3.76 18.19
CA ASN A 147 16.56 -4.93 17.33
C ASN A 147 15.21 -5.59 16.94
N VAL A 148 14.25 -5.63 17.86
CA VAL A 148 12.90 -6.13 17.60
C VAL A 148 12.15 -5.15 16.70
N GLY A 149 12.25 -3.84 16.96
CA GLY A 149 11.67 -2.79 16.12
C GLY A 149 12.14 -2.89 14.66
N ASN A 150 13.44 -3.05 14.44
CA ASN A 150 14.01 -3.24 13.10
C ASN A 150 13.44 -4.47 12.37
N LYS A 151 13.17 -5.57 13.08
CA LYS A 151 12.53 -6.76 12.50
C LYS A 151 11.09 -6.47 12.09
N PHE A 152 10.31 -5.80 12.93
CA PHE A 152 8.93 -5.40 12.62
C PHE A 152 8.86 -4.46 11.41
N ILE A 153 9.74 -3.45 11.34
CA ILE A 153 9.83 -2.56 10.18
C ILE A 153 10.15 -3.35 8.92
N THR A 154 11.10 -4.29 8.98
CA THR A 154 11.51 -5.11 7.83
C THR A 154 10.36 -5.99 7.35
N ILE A 155 9.69 -6.70 8.26
CA ILE A 155 8.54 -7.56 7.96
C ILE A 155 7.39 -6.72 7.39
N GLY A 156 7.05 -5.61 8.04
CA GLY A 156 6.00 -4.69 7.58
C GLY A 156 6.27 -4.14 6.19
N SER A 157 7.50 -3.69 5.93
CA SER A 157 7.91 -3.18 4.61
C SER A 157 7.81 -4.24 3.52
N ALA A 158 8.22 -5.48 3.80
CA ALA A 158 8.11 -6.59 2.84
C ALA A 158 6.64 -6.90 2.50
N ILE A 159 5.76 -6.87 3.50
CA ILE A 159 4.32 -7.08 3.31
C ILE A 159 3.71 -5.97 2.45
N ILE A 160 4.02 -4.70 2.75
CA ILE A 160 3.57 -3.53 1.96
C ILE A 160 4.05 -3.67 0.52
N PHE A 161 5.34 -3.96 0.32
CA PHE A 161 5.93 -4.11 -1.02
C PHE A 161 5.26 -5.23 -1.84
N ILE A 162 4.97 -6.39 -1.23
CA ILE A 162 4.25 -7.49 -1.90
C ILE A 162 2.84 -7.02 -2.31
N SER A 163 2.13 -6.31 -1.42
CA SER A 163 0.80 -5.79 -1.70
C SER A 163 0.78 -4.74 -2.83
N ALA A 164 1.75 -3.81 -2.81
CA ALA A 164 1.91 -2.80 -3.87
C ALA A 164 2.28 -3.45 -5.21
N SER A 165 3.22 -4.41 -5.20
CA SER A 165 3.62 -5.16 -6.39
C SER A 165 2.46 -5.95 -6.99
N TRP A 166 1.66 -6.60 -6.15
CA TRP A 166 0.44 -7.29 -6.59
C TRP A 166 -0.53 -6.30 -7.24
N LYS A 167 -0.84 -5.18 -6.58
CA LYS A 167 -1.74 -4.15 -7.12
C LYS A 167 -1.31 -3.71 -8.52
N ILE A 168 -0.02 -3.44 -8.70
CA ILE A 168 0.53 -2.96 -9.98
C ILE A 168 0.51 -4.04 -11.05
N TYR A 169 0.88 -5.26 -10.68
CA TYR A 169 0.77 -6.40 -11.59
C TYR A 169 -0.66 -6.55 -12.13
N ARG A 170 -1.67 -6.39 -11.26
CA ARG A 170 -3.08 -6.46 -11.67
C ARG A 170 -3.50 -5.28 -12.54
N ASN A 171 -3.13 -4.06 -12.17
CA ASN A 171 -3.48 -2.87 -12.95
C ASN A 171 -2.83 -2.90 -14.34
N GLY A 172 -1.60 -3.38 -14.44
CA GLY A 172 -0.91 -3.58 -15.72
C GLY A 172 -1.51 -4.70 -16.57
N SER A 173 -2.18 -5.68 -15.97
CA SER A 173 -2.78 -6.82 -16.69
C SER A 173 -4.24 -6.61 -17.12
N ILE A 174 -4.84 -5.47 -16.81
CA ILE A 174 -6.23 -5.15 -17.20
C ILE A 174 -6.19 -4.32 -18.48
N ASN A 175 -6.64 -4.88 -19.60
CA ASN A 175 -6.94 -4.11 -20.79
C ASN A 175 -8.43 -3.69 -20.77
N THR A 176 -8.67 -2.38 -20.75
CA THR A 176 -10.03 -1.81 -20.71
C THR A 176 -10.78 -1.92 -22.03
N LYS A 177 -10.05 -2.06 -23.15
CA LYS A 177 -10.63 -2.18 -24.50
C LYS A 177 -10.92 -3.63 -24.86
N ASP A 178 -10.09 -4.57 -24.40
CA ASP A 178 -10.24 -5.99 -24.69
C ASP A 178 -9.98 -6.83 -23.43
N PRO A 179 -11.01 -7.34 -22.74
CA PRO A 179 -10.84 -8.16 -21.54
C PRO A 179 -10.21 -9.54 -21.82
N SER A 180 -10.09 -9.95 -23.08
CA SER A 180 -9.41 -11.19 -23.47
C SER A 180 -7.89 -11.01 -23.59
N ASP A 181 -7.42 -9.76 -23.74
CA ASP A 181 -6.01 -9.43 -23.81
C ASP A 181 -5.35 -9.57 -22.44
N ARG A 182 -4.29 -10.39 -22.38
CA ARG A 182 -3.48 -10.65 -21.18
C ARG A 182 -2.11 -9.97 -21.22
N HIS A 183 -1.85 -9.14 -22.22
CA HIS A 183 -0.61 -8.38 -22.30
C HIS A 183 -0.52 -7.34 -21.18
N PHE A 184 0.72 -7.05 -20.78
CA PHE A 184 1.01 -6.10 -19.72
C PHE A 184 1.14 -4.70 -20.30
N HIS A 185 0.25 -3.80 -19.91
CA HIS A 185 0.16 -2.44 -20.43
C HIS A 185 0.81 -1.46 -19.44
N LEU A 186 2.06 -1.05 -19.72
CA LEU A 186 2.82 -0.13 -18.87
C LEU A 186 2.10 1.21 -18.63
N ILE A 187 1.28 1.67 -19.57
CA ILE A 187 0.56 2.94 -19.47
C ILE A 187 -0.42 2.97 -18.29
N ASN A 188 -0.96 1.81 -17.91
CA ASN A 188 -1.90 1.68 -16.79
C ASN A 188 -1.22 1.82 -15.43
N ILE A 189 0.11 1.77 -15.39
CA ILE A 189 0.91 1.74 -14.16
C ILE A 189 1.41 3.13 -13.79
N ILE A 190 1.39 4.09 -14.72
CA ILE A 190 1.96 5.43 -14.53
C ILE A 190 1.47 6.09 -13.23
N ASN A 191 0.20 5.89 -12.89
CA ASN A 191 -0.39 6.45 -11.67
C ASN A 191 0.06 5.77 -10.37
N ASP A 192 0.54 4.53 -10.44
CA ASP A 192 1.03 3.76 -9.28
C ASP A 192 2.58 3.81 -9.14
N ILE A 193 3.31 4.35 -10.12
CA ILE A 193 4.79 4.48 -10.09
C ILE A 193 5.30 5.22 -8.84
N PRO A 194 4.72 6.37 -8.43
CA PRO A 194 5.25 7.11 -7.28
C PRO A 194 5.30 6.28 -5.98
N THR A 195 4.31 5.40 -5.79
CA THR A 195 4.26 4.50 -4.64
C THR A 195 5.42 3.48 -4.68
N LEU A 196 5.67 2.85 -5.84
CA LEU A 196 6.82 1.94 -5.99
C LEU A 196 8.16 2.62 -5.79
N CYS A 197 8.33 3.83 -6.34
CA CYS A 197 9.57 4.57 -6.17
C CYS A 197 9.88 4.79 -4.69
N THR A 198 8.85 5.08 -3.88
CA THR A 198 8.99 5.25 -2.44
C THR A 198 9.45 3.96 -1.77
N ASP A 199 8.81 2.83 -2.06
CA ASP A 199 9.16 1.53 -1.48
C ASP A 199 10.56 1.06 -1.88
N ILE A 200 10.92 1.20 -3.17
CA ILE A 200 12.23 0.83 -3.69
C ILE A 200 13.33 1.66 -3.03
N CYS A 201 13.12 2.97 -2.87
CA CYS A 201 14.07 3.84 -2.18
C CYS A 201 14.31 3.39 -0.74
N ILE A 202 13.25 3.00 -0.01
CA ILE A 202 13.36 2.48 1.37
C ILE A 202 14.17 1.17 1.40
N ILE A 203 13.90 0.23 0.49
CA ILE A 203 14.62 -1.06 0.40
C ILE A 203 16.10 -0.84 0.09
N ILE A 204 16.41 0.01 -0.89
CA ILE A 204 17.80 0.34 -1.27
C ILE A 204 18.54 0.98 -0.10
N TRP A 205 17.90 1.94 0.59
CA TRP A 205 18.46 2.60 1.76
C TRP A 205 18.80 1.59 2.87
N TRP A 206 17.88 0.69 3.18
CA TRP A 206 18.08 -0.33 4.21
C TRP A 206 19.23 -1.28 3.85
N ARG A 207 19.30 -1.73 2.59
CA ARG A 207 20.38 -2.60 2.11
C ARG A 207 21.75 -1.92 2.25
N LYS A 208 21.84 -0.63 1.92
CA LYS A 208 23.07 0.15 2.07
C LYS A 208 23.50 0.22 3.54
N LYS A 209 22.57 0.52 4.45
CA LYS A 209 22.84 0.61 5.90
C LYS A 209 23.35 -0.70 6.50
N ASN A 210 22.77 -1.84 6.12
CA ASN A 210 23.24 -3.15 6.60
C ASN A 210 24.64 -3.50 6.08
N THR A 211 24.94 -3.14 4.83
CA THR A 211 26.26 -3.39 4.25
C THR A 211 27.36 -2.62 4.99
N GLU A 212 27.09 -1.38 5.40
CA GLU A 212 28.03 -0.58 6.20
C GLU A 212 28.23 -1.15 7.61
N LYS A 213 27.16 -1.64 8.24
CA LYS A 213 27.25 -2.28 9.57
C LYS A 213 28.20 -3.49 9.54
N ILE A 214 28.04 -4.37 8.54
CA ILE A 214 28.90 -5.55 8.36
C ILE A 214 30.37 -5.14 8.19
N LYS A 215 30.66 -4.16 7.33
CA LYS A 215 32.03 -3.67 7.12
C LYS A 215 32.69 -3.15 8.42
N ARG A 216 31.95 -2.45 9.28
CA ARG A 216 32.46 -1.97 10.57
C ARG A 216 32.78 -3.12 11.52
N THR A 217 31.90 -4.13 11.60
CA THR A 217 32.13 -5.31 12.45
C THR A 217 33.34 -6.12 11.99
N THR A 218 33.51 -6.33 10.68
CA THR A 218 34.69 -7.04 10.14
C THR A 218 36.00 -6.30 10.47
N LYS A 219 36.04 -4.98 10.31
CA LYS A 219 37.23 -4.16 10.60
C LYS A 219 37.59 -4.14 12.10
N SER A 220 36.59 -4.22 12.98
CA SER A 220 36.83 -4.29 14.43
C SER A 220 37.49 -5.62 14.84
N ASN A 221 37.13 -6.74 14.20
CA ASN A 221 37.68 -8.04 14.55
C ASN A 221 39.12 -8.22 14.08
N THR A 222 39.51 -7.64 12.94
CA THR A 222 40.89 -7.73 12.43
C THR A 222 41.92 -7.02 13.31
N ASN A 223 41.52 -5.98 14.04
CA ASN A 223 42.43 -5.22 14.91
C ASN A 223 42.68 -5.89 16.27
N ILE A 224 41.90 -6.90 16.65
CA ILE A 224 42.07 -7.63 17.93
C ILE A 224 43.06 -8.80 17.77
N SER A 225 43.29 -9.24 16.53
CA SER A 225 44.15 -10.38 16.20
C SER A 225 45.60 -10.03 15.85
N THR A 226 46.01 -8.77 16.00
CA THR A 226 47.37 -8.26 15.78
C THR A 226 47.94 -7.68 17.04
#